data_AF-A0A920MKV7-F1
#
_entry.id   AF-A0A920MKV7-F1
#
_cell.length_a   1.000
_cell.length_b   1.000
_cell.length_c   1.000
_cell.angle_alpha   90.00
_cell.angle_beta   90.00
_cell.angle_gamma   90.00
#
_symmetry.space_group_name_H-M   'P 1'
#
loop_
_entity.id
_entity.type
_entity.pdbx_description
1 polymer ?
#
loop_
_entity_poly.entity_id
_entity_poly.type
_entity_poly.pdbx_seq_one_letter_code
_entity_poly.pdbx_strand_id
1 'polypeptide(L)'
;MDYEYDNLMIDGRTDANGVAWVFGGCRYSRPADRDDDFTEVSPKLGLSYELNENHTLFARAQRGIRAPQATELYRLQGSQTVADLDPVELDSYELALQGGGNNWNYSAAVYWMDKENEILQNSDRMNLNGRSPNTRVLNWR
;
A
#
# COMPACT_ATOMS: atom_id res chain seq x y z
N MET A 1 6.39 3.91 -11.81
CA MET A 1 4.98 4.19 -12.09
C MET A 1 4.88 5.69 -12.11
N ASP A 2 4.36 6.22 -13.20
CA ASP A 2 4.33 7.64 -13.46
C ASP A 2 2.88 8.10 -13.53
N TYR A 3 2.63 9.31 -13.04
CA TYR A 3 1.33 9.96 -13.06
C TYR A 3 1.48 11.38 -13.59
N GLU A 4 0.98 11.61 -14.79
CA GLU A 4 0.78 12.94 -15.37
C GLU A 4 -0.63 13.42 -15.02
N TYR A 5 -0.72 14.48 -14.22
CA TYR A 5 -1.98 15.08 -13.82
C TYR A 5 -2.17 16.44 -14.49
N ASP A 6 -3.06 16.48 -15.48
CA ASP A 6 -3.55 17.71 -16.11
C ASP A 6 -4.82 18.21 -15.41
N ASN A 7 -4.72 19.30 -14.66
CA ASN A 7 -5.86 20.00 -14.09
C ASN A 7 -6.53 20.92 -15.12
N LEU A 8 -7.61 20.42 -15.73
CA LEU A 8 -8.45 21.22 -16.65
C LEU A 8 -9.42 22.19 -15.94
N MET A 9 -9.23 22.44 -14.64
CA MET A 9 -10.07 23.29 -13.80
C MET A 9 -9.20 24.27 -13.01
N ILE A 10 -9.82 25.27 -12.40
CA ILE A 10 -9.09 26.24 -11.56
C ILE A 10 -8.49 25.51 -10.34
N ASP A 11 -7.20 25.75 -10.10
CA ASP A 11 -6.44 25.18 -8.99
C ASP A 11 -7.00 25.59 -7.63
N GLY A 12 -6.66 24.77 -6.64
CA GLY A 12 -6.93 25.01 -5.23
C GLY A 12 -8.37 24.73 -4.83
N ARG A 13 -8.77 25.39 -3.75
CA ARG A 13 -10.07 25.21 -3.08
C ARG A 13 -11.05 26.29 -3.53
N THR A 14 -11.36 26.29 -4.82
CA THR A 14 -12.18 27.31 -5.49
C THR A 14 -13.46 26.73 -6.10
N ASP A 15 -14.48 27.57 -6.32
CA ASP A 15 -15.62 27.22 -7.17
C ASP A 15 -15.31 27.35 -8.66
N ALA A 16 -16.30 27.08 -9.52
CA ALA A 16 -16.17 27.18 -10.97
C ALA A 16 -15.82 28.60 -11.48
N ASN A 17 -15.94 29.63 -10.64
CA ASN A 17 -15.60 31.02 -10.98
C ASN A 17 -14.25 31.45 -10.37
N GLY A 18 -13.52 30.54 -9.71
CA GLY A 18 -12.21 30.81 -9.12
C GLY A 18 -12.28 31.54 -7.77
N VAL A 19 -13.46 31.66 -7.16
CA VAL A 19 -13.60 32.32 -5.85
C VAL A 19 -13.18 31.32 -4.76
N ALA A 20 -12.21 31.71 -3.94
CA ALA A 20 -11.78 30.92 -2.79
C ALA A 20 -12.87 30.90 -1.71
N TRP A 21 -13.32 29.71 -1.32
CA TRP A 21 -14.36 29.56 -0.31
C TRP A 21 -13.76 29.60 1.10
N VAL A 22 -13.93 30.73 1.79
CA VAL A 22 -13.39 30.99 3.13
C VAL A 22 -14.18 30.26 4.24
N PHE A 23 -15.46 29.92 4.01
CA PHE A 23 -16.35 29.29 5.00
C PHE A 23 -16.93 27.94 4.54
N GLY A 24 -16.07 26.92 4.43
CA GLY A 24 -16.50 25.51 4.39
C GLY A 24 -17.12 24.97 3.09
N GLY A 25 -17.24 25.78 2.03
CA GLY A 25 -18.02 25.45 0.83
C GLY A 25 -17.39 24.49 -0.19
N CYS A 26 -16.08 24.45 -0.34
CA CYS A 26 -15.42 23.48 -1.25
C CYS A 26 -14.88 22.31 -0.41
N ARG A 27 -15.38 21.10 -0.60
CA ARG A 27 -14.88 19.93 0.16
C ARG A 27 -13.48 19.52 -0.28
N TYR A 28 -13.22 19.62 -1.58
CA TYR A 28 -11.98 19.16 -2.21
C TYR A 28 -11.12 20.34 -2.65
N SER A 29 -9.81 20.17 -2.56
CA SER A 29 -8.80 21.04 -3.17
C SER A 29 -8.19 20.30 -4.35
N ARG A 30 -8.02 21.01 -5.48
CA ARG A 30 -7.38 20.47 -6.68
C ARG A 30 -5.94 20.96 -6.73
N PRO A 31 -4.93 20.09 -6.80
CA PRO A 31 -3.57 20.55 -7.08
C PRO A 31 -3.49 21.16 -8.49
N ALA A 32 -2.45 21.94 -8.74
CA ALA A 32 -2.08 22.35 -10.10
C ALA A 32 -1.57 21.14 -10.90
N ASP A 33 -1.35 21.35 -12.20
CA ASP A 33 -0.72 20.35 -13.07
C ASP A 33 0.58 19.83 -12.44
N ARG A 34 0.76 18.50 -12.42
CA ARG A 34 1.91 17.86 -11.78
C ARG A 34 2.18 16.48 -12.34
N ASP A 35 3.47 16.16 -12.42
CA ASP A 35 3.99 14.82 -12.70
C ASP A 35 4.53 14.19 -11.42
N ASP A 36 4.10 12.96 -11.10
CA ASP A 36 4.54 12.19 -9.92
C ASP A 36 5.11 10.81 -10.32
N ASP A 37 6.41 10.62 -10.09
CA ASP A 37 7.13 9.37 -10.39
C ASP A 37 7.41 8.54 -9.13
N PHE A 38 7.07 7.25 -9.18
CA PHE A 38 7.33 6.26 -8.14
C PHE A 38 8.12 5.07 -8.66
N THR A 39 9.38 4.92 -8.22
CA THR A 39 10.25 3.79 -8.59
C THR A 39 10.69 3.05 -7.36
N GLU A 40 10.29 1.78 -7.24
CA GLU A 40 10.55 0.98 -6.04
C GLU A 40 10.78 -0.50 -6.40
N VAL A 41 11.58 -1.22 -5.62
CA VAL A 41 12.04 -2.59 -5.95
C VAL A 41 11.29 -3.65 -5.12
N SER A 42 10.70 -4.64 -5.79
CA SER A 42 9.92 -5.74 -5.16
C SER A 42 10.61 -7.11 -5.31
N PRO A 43 11.72 -7.37 -4.59
CA PRO A 43 12.36 -8.67 -4.64
C PRO A 43 11.47 -9.77 -4.04
N LYS A 44 11.59 -10.98 -4.58
CA LYS A 44 10.96 -12.20 -4.06
C LYS A 44 11.95 -13.36 -4.11
N LEU A 45 12.12 -14.00 -2.96
CA LEU A 45 13.00 -15.15 -2.77
C LEU A 45 12.19 -16.29 -2.13
N GLY A 46 12.43 -17.50 -2.61
CA GLY A 46 11.79 -18.71 -2.11
C GLY A 46 12.78 -19.86 -2.05
N LEU A 47 12.71 -20.63 -0.98
CA LEU A 47 13.47 -21.85 -0.76
C LEU A 47 12.50 -23.00 -0.50
N SER A 48 12.78 -24.14 -1.12
CA SER A 48 12.08 -25.41 -0.90
C SER A 48 13.10 -26.43 -0.46
N TYR A 49 12.81 -27.15 0.61
CA TYR A 49 13.66 -28.21 1.13
C TYR A 49 12.83 -29.46 1.40
N GLU A 50 13.17 -30.56 0.74
CA GLU A 50 12.58 -31.87 0.98
C GLU A 50 13.19 -32.45 2.25
N LEU A 51 12.41 -32.52 3.33
CA LEU A 51 12.84 -33.11 4.59
C LEU A 51 12.95 -34.64 4.45
N ASN A 52 12.08 -35.23 3.63
CA ASN A 52 12.04 -36.64 3.23
C ASN A 52 11.07 -36.80 2.03
N GLU A 53 10.77 -38.04 1.63
CA GLU A 53 9.87 -38.38 0.51
C GLU A 53 8.42 -37.87 0.68
N ASN A 54 8.05 -37.48 1.90
CA ASN A 54 6.67 -37.23 2.32
C ASN A 54 6.44 -35.83 2.88
N HIS A 55 7.50 -35.05 3.09
CA HIS A 55 7.46 -33.79 3.82
C HIS A 55 8.38 -32.74 3.16
N THR A 56 7.85 -31.57 2.90
CA THR A 56 8.55 -30.44 2.27
C THR A 56 8.38 -29.19 3.11
N LEU A 57 9.49 -28.52 3.38
CA LEU A 57 9.54 -27.22 4.03
C LEU A 57 9.74 -26.14 2.98
N PHE A 58 8.93 -25.10 3.02
CA PHE A 58 9.03 -23.91 2.20
C PHE A 58 9.32 -22.70 3.08
N ALA A 59 10.25 -21.87 2.62
CA ALA A 59 10.50 -20.56 3.18
C ALA A 59 10.41 -19.52 2.06
N ARG A 60 9.77 -18.39 2.32
CA ARG A 60 9.65 -17.31 1.35
C ARG A 60 9.85 -15.97 2.05
N ALA A 61 10.59 -15.09 1.39
CA ALA A 61 10.73 -13.69 1.75
C ALA A 61 10.43 -12.84 0.52
N GLN A 62 9.56 -11.85 0.64
CA GLN A 62 9.18 -10.99 -0.47
C GLN A 62 8.84 -9.59 0.01
N ARG A 63 9.07 -8.61 -0.86
CA ARG A 63 8.63 -7.23 -0.66
C ARG A 63 7.54 -6.90 -1.67
N GLY A 64 6.39 -6.47 -1.17
CA GLY A 64 5.28 -5.91 -1.94
C GLY A 64 5.30 -4.39 -1.89
N ILE A 65 4.85 -3.76 -2.97
CA ILE A 65 4.74 -2.30 -3.08
C ILE A 65 3.37 -1.94 -3.60
N ARG A 66 2.79 -0.85 -3.09
CA ARG A 66 1.61 -0.22 -3.66
C ARG A 66 1.88 1.27 -3.85
N ALA A 67 1.91 1.71 -5.11
CA ALA A 67 1.95 3.13 -5.41
C ALA A 67 0.71 3.86 -4.85
N PRO A 68 0.84 5.16 -4.50
CA PRO A 68 -0.31 5.96 -4.08
C PRO A 68 -1.39 5.97 -5.18
N GLN A 69 -2.65 5.87 -4.79
CA GLN A 69 -3.76 5.98 -5.73
C GLN A 69 -3.93 7.45 -6.15
N ALA A 70 -4.40 7.68 -7.38
CA ALA A 70 -4.76 9.02 -7.87
C ALA A 70 -5.75 9.76 -6.94
N THR A 71 -6.63 9.03 -6.25
CA THR A 71 -7.55 9.61 -5.25
C THR A 71 -6.86 10.03 -3.96
N GLU A 72 -5.73 9.40 -3.63
CA GLU A 72 -4.88 9.75 -2.49
C GLU A 72 -3.99 10.96 -2.81
N LEU A 73 -3.55 11.10 -4.08
CA LEU A 73 -2.69 12.20 -4.55
C LEU A 73 -3.47 13.47 -4.94
N TYR A 74 -4.61 13.34 -5.63
CA TYR A 74 -5.25 14.49 -6.31
C TYR A 74 -6.62 14.87 -5.73
N ARG A 75 -7.25 14.01 -4.91
CA ARG A 75 -8.54 14.31 -4.27
C ARG A 75 -8.35 14.78 -2.82
N LEU A 76 -7.64 15.90 -2.69
CA LEU A 76 -7.22 16.47 -1.41
C LEU A 76 -8.38 17.16 -0.70
N GLN A 77 -8.37 17.17 0.63
CA GLN A 77 -9.40 17.80 1.47
C GLN A 77 -8.77 18.69 2.53
N GLY A 78 -9.60 19.48 3.21
CA GLY A 78 -9.14 20.39 4.26
C GLY A 78 -8.31 21.55 3.68
N SER A 79 -7.15 21.81 4.27
CA SER A 79 -6.18 22.82 3.81
C SER A 79 -5.05 22.21 2.96
N GLN A 80 -5.11 20.91 2.63
CA GLN A 80 -4.08 20.25 1.85
C GLN A 80 -4.21 20.62 0.37
N THR A 81 -3.20 21.30 -0.16
CA THR A 81 -3.12 21.70 -1.58
C THR A 81 -2.28 20.74 -2.40
N VAL A 82 -1.35 20.02 -1.75
CA VAL A 82 -0.47 19.02 -2.35
C VAL A 82 -0.37 17.85 -1.37
N ALA A 83 -0.46 16.61 -1.86
CA ALA A 83 -0.06 15.42 -1.11
C ALA A 83 1.30 14.93 -1.63
N ASP A 84 2.24 14.84 -0.69
CA ASP A 84 3.54 14.20 -0.87
C ASP A 84 3.43 12.84 -0.18
N LEU A 85 3.35 11.77 -0.98
CA LEU A 85 3.07 10.42 -0.49
C LEU A 85 4.09 9.43 -1.02
N ASP A 86 4.77 8.73 -0.12
CA ASP A 86 5.62 7.60 -0.50
C ASP A 86 4.78 6.35 -0.85
N PRO A 87 5.30 5.45 -1.71
CA PRO A 87 4.69 4.14 -1.93
C PRO A 87 4.58 3.34 -0.63
N VAL A 88 3.47 2.62 -0.48
CA VAL A 88 3.29 1.68 0.64
C VAL A 88 4.16 0.47 0.41
N GLU A 89 5.00 0.13 1.39
CA GLU A 89 5.87 -1.05 1.36
C GLU A 89 5.36 -2.13 2.30
N LEU A 90 5.47 -3.40 1.88
CA LEU A 90 5.07 -4.56 2.67
C LEU A 90 6.14 -5.65 2.59
N ASP A 91 6.91 -5.82 3.66
CA ASP A 91 7.84 -6.95 3.78
C ASP A 91 7.12 -8.16 4.36
N SER A 92 7.22 -9.30 3.67
CA SER A 92 6.49 -10.52 4.01
C SER A 92 7.44 -11.71 4.08
N TYR A 93 7.37 -12.41 5.21
CA TYR A 93 8.09 -13.64 5.50
C TYR A 93 7.11 -14.77 5.75
N GLU A 94 7.30 -15.89 5.09
CA GLU A 94 6.44 -17.06 5.17
C GLU A 94 7.28 -18.31 5.41
N LEU A 95 6.83 -19.13 6.37
CA LEU A 95 7.34 -20.48 6.59
C LEU A 95 6.16 -21.45 6.49
N ALA A 96 6.24 -22.39 5.56
CA ALA A 96 5.19 -23.37 5.31
C ALA A 96 5.75 -24.80 5.35
N LEU A 97 5.05 -25.70 6.00
CA LEU A 97 5.32 -27.13 6.05
C LEU A 97 4.16 -27.84 5.37
N GLN A 98 4.47 -28.68 4.39
CA GLN A 98 3.51 -29.55 3.74
C GLN A 98 3.99 -30.98 3.86
N GLY A 99 3.06 -31.91 4.04
CA GLY A 99 3.41 -33.31 4.01
C GLY A 99 2.20 -34.23 4.01
N GLY A 100 2.45 -35.52 3.95
CA GLY A 100 1.39 -36.52 3.93
C GLY A 100 1.90 -37.94 3.78
N GLY A 101 0.97 -38.88 3.77
CA GLY A 101 1.22 -40.29 3.46
C GLY A 101 0.13 -40.85 2.55
N ASN A 102 0.06 -42.17 2.42
CA ASN A 102 -0.81 -42.85 1.45
C ASN A 102 -2.29 -42.44 1.50
N ASN A 103 -2.80 -41.95 2.64
CA ASN A 103 -4.21 -41.61 2.83
C ASN A 103 -4.44 -40.30 3.61
N TRP A 104 -3.41 -39.49 3.85
CA TRP A 104 -3.56 -38.23 4.59
C TRP A 104 -2.59 -37.18 4.08
N ASN A 105 -3.00 -35.91 4.14
CA ASN A 105 -2.18 -34.77 3.82
C ASN A 105 -2.41 -33.68 4.87
N TYR A 106 -1.42 -32.83 5.05
CA TYR A 106 -1.53 -31.66 5.92
C TYR A 106 -0.67 -30.52 5.38
N SER A 107 -1.08 -29.32 5.72
CA SER A 107 -0.34 -28.10 5.43
C SER A 107 -0.45 -27.15 6.62
N ALA A 108 0.66 -26.53 6.98
CA ALA A 108 0.70 -25.48 7.98
C ALA A 108 1.60 -24.36 7.46
N ALA A 109 1.18 -23.11 7.63
CA ALA A 109 1.94 -21.95 7.20
C ALA A 109 1.82 -20.81 8.22
N VAL A 110 2.96 -20.16 8.49
CA VAL A 110 3.05 -18.97 9.33
C VAL A 110 3.54 -17.81 8.49
N TYR A 111 2.90 -16.67 8.66
CA TYR A 111 3.20 -15.43 7.96
C TYR A 111 3.52 -14.33 8.95
N TRP A 112 4.59 -13.59 8.66
CA TRP A 112 4.97 -12.36 9.35
C TRP A 112 5.05 -11.25 8.31
N MET A 113 4.34 -10.14 8.55
CA MET A 113 4.30 -9.01 7.64
C MET A 113 4.56 -7.71 8.39
N ASP A 114 5.43 -6.87 7.83
CA ASP A 114 5.71 -5.51 8.29
C ASP A 114 5.30 -4.54 7.18
N LYS A 115 4.48 -3.55 7.51
CA LYS A 115 3.96 -2.58 6.54
C LYS A 115 4.45 -1.18 6.91
N GLU A 116 5.12 -0.54 5.97
CA GLU A 116 5.62 0.81 6.08
C GLU A 116 4.90 1.75 5.09
N ASN A 117 4.94 3.05 5.38
CA ASN A 117 4.35 4.11 4.56
C ASN A 117 2.85 3.95 4.28
N GLU A 118 2.09 3.41 5.24
CA GLU A 118 0.64 3.27 5.11
C GLU A 118 -0.01 4.64 4.91
N ILE A 119 -0.72 4.80 3.79
CA ILE A 119 -1.42 6.04 3.49
C ILE A 119 -2.68 6.11 4.36
N LEU A 120 -2.70 7.07 5.29
CA LEU A 120 -3.77 7.29 6.25
C LEU A 120 -4.35 8.69 6.08
N GLN A 121 -5.60 8.85 6.49
CA GLN A 121 -6.25 10.15 6.56
C GLN A 121 -6.39 10.59 8.02
N ASN A 122 -5.85 11.77 8.36
CA ASN A 122 -5.94 12.31 9.72
C ASN A 122 -7.31 12.94 10.02
N SER A 123 -7.50 13.45 11.25
CA SER A 123 -8.74 14.11 11.68
C SER A 123 -9.08 15.36 10.86
N ASP A 124 -8.06 16.02 10.30
CA ASP A 124 -8.21 17.20 9.43
C ASP A 124 -8.47 16.82 7.96
N ARG A 125 -8.65 15.52 7.68
CA ARG A 125 -8.87 14.91 6.37
C ARG A 125 -7.72 15.08 5.37
N MET A 126 -6.50 15.21 5.88
CA MET A 126 -5.27 15.24 5.08
C MET A 126 -4.72 13.82 4.92
N ASN A 127 -4.27 13.49 3.71
CA ASN A 127 -3.61 12.23 3.40
C ASN A 127 -2.13 12.34 3.77
N LEU A 128 -1.62 11.38 4.54
CA LEU A 128 -0.26 11.34 5.08
C LEU A 128 0.26 9.89 5.08
N ASN A 129 1.57 9.69 4.95
CA ASN A 129 2.18 8.39 5.24
C ASN A 129 2.30 8.19 6.75
N GLY A 130 1.97 6.97 7.21
CA GLY A 130 2.13 6.51 8.57
C GLY A 130 2.78 5.13 8.63
N ARG A 131 2.97 4.63 9.85
CA ARG A 131 3.51 3.28 10.09
C ARG A 131 2.41 2.39 10.68
N SER A 132 2.28 1.17 10.15
CA SER A 132 1.31 0.19 10.64
C SER A 132 1.98 -0.79 11.60
N PRO A 133 1.28 -1.32 12.63
CA PRO A 133 1.83 -2.37 13.48
C PRO A 133 2.02 -3.69 12.71
N ASN A 134 3.03 -4.46 13.13
CA ASN A 134 3.38 -5.74 12.53
C ASN A 134 2.21 -6.73 12.59
N THR A 135 1.94 -7.41 11.48
CA THR A 135 0.86 -8.39 11.36
C THR A 135 1.43 -9.81 11.36
N ARG A 136 0.80 -10.72 12.10
CA ARG A 136 1.17 -12.15 12.15
C ARG A 136 -0.06 -13.00 11.89
N VAL A 137 0.04 -13.97 10.98
CA VAL A 137 -1.06 -14.86 10.60
C VAL A 137 -0.59 -16.30 10.61
N LEU A 138 -1.43 -17.20 11.12
CA LEU A 138 -1.20 -18.64 11.14
C LEU A 138 -2.33 -19.32 10.35
N ASN A 139 -1.99 -20.24 9.45
CA ASN A 139 -2.95 -20.97 8.63
C ASN A 139 -2.60 -22.47 8.66
N TRP A 140 -3.61 -23.34 8.76
CA TRP A 140 -3.42 -24.80 8.73
C TRP A 140 -4.62 -25.50 8.10
N ARG A 141 -4.36 -26.60 7.39
CA ARG A 141 -5.37 -27.40 6.70
C ARG A 141 -4.98 -28.86 6.62
#